data_AF-A0A2K2FN17-F1
#
_entry.id   AF-A0A2K2FN17-F1
#
_cell.length_a   1.000
_cell.length_b   1.000
_cell.length_c   1.000
_cell.angle_alpha   90.00
_cell.angle_beta   90.00
_cell.angle_gamma   90.00
#
_symmetry.space_group_name_H-M   'P 1'
#
loop_
_entity.id
_entity.type
_entity.pdbx_description
1 polymer ?
#
loop_
_entity_poly.entity_id
_entity_poly.type
_entity_poly.pdbx_seq_one_letter_code
_entity_poly.pdbx_strand_id
1 'polypeptide(L)'
;MIDLKQELQNYPSIDIENLEKSRPDLPDNIKSSVVLYNKALESMRSGSEDIAIIELKKAVSINPDFHEAINLLGLCYISTKEYGKAEEMFRRVISAENNAIKAMEYINFLEGKDTPEASGKNKAAFRKKKKSQDIRPSEMLQNRPKAASNKTDRKIEILKYAAVFLAGIVIMAIINPLIFDKSQGSISVSSSDEEIQAQIQNAVDAVKKEYEDKLNDLEEKSALLEDNLDKANHSIEYYKNLTNLFEIEKLASSKEYEKAADMLILLKPVAFQGAEKEKFDALFQDIMPKAAREAYNQGVKLFKQEKFQEAKDILSKAKIYGTGFTGVNMDGILYNLAKSYMELEDYTNAISTFNSVIEEFPGSSYANYSRNWIAFIESKQ
;
A
#
# COMPACT_ATOMS: atom_id res chain seq x y z
N MET A 1 -20.32 -12.83 12.65
CA MET A 1 -19.03 -12.34 13.20
C MET A 1 -18.23 -13.60 13.51
N ILE A 2 -17.01 -13.75 12.99
CA ILE A 2 -16.15 -14.89 13.33
C ILE A 2 -15.94 -14.88 14.86
N ASP A 3 -16.15 -16.01 15.51
CA ASP A 3 -15.78 -16.18 16.92
C ASP A 3 -14.27 -16.42 16.99
N LEU A 4 -13.53 -15.32 17.20
CA LEU A 4 -12.07 -15.34 17.26
C LEU A 4 -11.55 -16.29 18.34
N LYS A 5 -12.28 -16.42 19.46
CA LYS A 5 -11.86 -17.27 20.58
C LYS A 5 -11.97 -18.75 20.22
N GLN A 6 -12.98 -19.11 19.45
CA GLN A 6 -13.11 -20.46 18.89
C GLN A 6 -12.04 -20.72 17.83
N GLU A 7 -11.82 -19.75 16.93
CA GLU A 7 -10.86 -19.90 15.83
C GLU A 7 -9.42 -20.03 16.33
N LEU A 8 -9.05 -19.33 17.40
CA LEU A 8 -7.74 -19.43 18.05
C LEU A 8 -7.41 -20.83 18.58
N GLN A 9 -8.41 -21.71 18.78
CA GLN A 9 -8.15 -23.11 19.14
C GLN A 9 -7.53 -23.89 17.98
N ASN A 10 -7.73 -23.43 16.75
CA ASN A 10 -7.16 -24.02 15.54
C ASN A 10 -5.72 -23.56 15.25
N TYR A 11 -5.14 -22.72 16.12
CA TYR A 11 -3.77 -22.20 16.00
C TYR A 11 -2.95 -22.58 17.25
N PRO A 12 -2.29 -23.75 17.23
CA PRO A 12 -1.43 -24.16 18.34
C PRO A 12 -0.14 -23.34 18.37
N SER A 13 0.37 -23.08 19.57
CA SER A 13 1.73 -22.57 19.72
C SER A 13 2.72 -23.63 19.24
N ILE A 14 3.77 -23.19 18.56
CA ILE A 14 4.82 -24.07 18.02
C ILE A 14 5.93 -24.22 19.07
N ASP A 15 6.27 -25.45 19.44
CA ASP A 15 7.37 -25.74 20.36
C ASP A 15 8.72 -25.55 19.64
N ILE A 16 9.32 -24.38 19.86
CA ILE A 16 10.60 -24.00 19.25
C ILE A 16 11.75 -24.87 19.74
N GLU A 17 11.75 -25.27 21.02
CA GLU A 17 12.85 -26.07 21.59
C GLU A 17 12.90 -27.47 20.98
N ASN A 18 11.74 -28.07 20.77
CA ASN A 18 11.65 -29.36 20.09
C ASN A 18 11.97 -29.23 18.59
N LEU A 19 11.51 -28.14 17.95
CA LEU A 19 11.82 -27.87 16.54
C LEU A 19 13.34 -27.74 16.32
N GLU A 20 14.04 -27.02 17.18
CA GLU A 20 15.51 -26.88 17.16
C GLU A 20 16.23 -28.21 17.40
N LYS A 21 15.74 -29.05 18.32
CA LYS A 21 16.30 -30.40 18.54
C LYS A 21 16.16 -31.29 17.29
N SER A 22 15.04 -31.18 16.60
CA SER A 22 14.76 -31.96 15.39
C SER A 22 15.48 -31.44 14.14
N ARG A 23 15.75 -30.13 14.09
CA ARG A 23 16.41 -29.43 12.99
C ARG A 23 17.44 -28.43 13.55
N PRO A 24 18.65 -28.90 13.91
CA PRO A 24 19.67 -28.05 14.51
C PRO A 24 20.17 -26.93 13.59
N ASP A 25 20.01 -27.10 12.29
CA ASP A 25 20.38 -26.18 11.21
C ASP A 25 19.26 -25.19 10.86
N LEU A 26 18.20 -25.10 11.66
CA LEU A 26 17.08 -24.21 11.40
C LEU A 26 17.56 -22.73 11.35
N PRO A 27 17.29 -22.01 10.24
CA PRO A 27 17.67 -20.61 10.10
C PRO A 27 17.12 -19.69 11.21
N ASP A 28 17.93 -18.71 11.63
CA ASP A 28 17.60 -17.77 12.72
C ASP A 28 16.34 -16.94 12.46
N ASN A 29 16.08 -16.61 11.19
CA ASN A 29 14.86 -15.91 10.78
C ASN A 29 13.61 -16.76 11.01
N ILE A 30 13.65 -18.08 10.72
CA ILE A 30 12.55 -19.00 10.98
C ILE A 30 12.33 -19.13 12.49
N LYS A 31 13.40 -19.34 13.28
CA LYS A 31 13.30 -19.40 14.75
C LYS A 31 12.66 -18.15 15.35
N SER A 32 13.17 -16.98 14.95
CA SER A 32 12.65 -15.68 15.39
C SER A 32 11.19 -15.47 14.98
N SER A 33 10.79 -15.93 13.79
CA SER A 33 9.41 -15.81 13.31
C SER A 33 8.44 -16.64 14.15
N VAL A 34 8.85 -17.86 14.54
CA VAL A 34 8.06 -18.75 15.39
C VAL A 34 7.87 -18.17 16.78
N VAL A 35 8.93 -17.58 17.37
CA VAL A 35 8.83 -16.91 18.67
C VAL A 35 7.83 -15.75 18.62
N LEU A 36 7.90 -14.92 17.58
CA LEU A 36 6.97 -13.79 17.40
C LEU A 36 5.53 -14.26 17.18
N TYR A 37 5.33 -15.33 16.41
CA TYR A 37 4.02 -15.97 16.22
C TYR A 37 3.41 -16.47 17.54
N ASN A 38 4.20 -17.15 18.37
CA ASN A 38 3.74 -17.64 19.67
C ASN A 38 3.37 -16.49 20.62
N LYS A 39 4.15 -15.39 20.61
CA LYS A 39 3.80 -14.19 21.38
C LYS A 39 2.50 -13.56 20.89
N ALA A 40 2.31 -13.49 19.57
CA ALA A 40 1.07 -12.95 19.02
C ALA A 40 -0.15 -13.78 19.43
N LEU A 41 -0.04 -15.11 19.48
CA LEU A 41 -1.10 -15.97 20.00
C LEU A 41 -1.44 -15.67 21.47
N GLU A 42 -0.44 -15.38 22.29
CA GLU A 42 -0.63 -14.95 23.68
C GLU A 42 -1.32 -13.59 23.76
N SER A 43 -0.83 -12.60 23.00
CA SER A 43 -1.41 -11.26 22.87
C SER A 43 -2.87 -11.32 22.41
N MET A 44 -3.22 -12.21 21.48
CA MET A 44 -4.62 -12.42 21.06
C MET A 44 -5.48 -13.04 22.17
N ARG A 45 -4.95 -14.00 22.92
CA ARG A 45 -5.67 -14.61 24.05
C ARG A 45 -5.88 -13.63 25.21
N SER A 46 -5.00 -12.64 25.37
CA SER A 46 -5.15 -11.55 26.34
C SER A 46 -6.02 -10.39 25.86
N GLY A 47 -6.57 -10.44 24.63
CA GLY A 47 -7.39 -9.37 24.06
C GLY A 47 -6.59 -8.10 23.73
N SER A 48 -5.32 -8.27 23.37
CA SER A 48 -4.39 -7.20 22.98
C SER A 48 -4.10 -7.30 21.48
N GLU A 49 -5.14 -7.11 20.65
CA GLU A 49 -5.06 -7.37 19.21
C GLU A 49 -4.04 -6.48 18.48
N ASP A 50 -3.87 -5.22 18.91
CA ASP A 50 -2.89 -4.30 18.32
C ASP A 50 -1.44 -4.81 18.49
N ILE A 51 -1.14 -5.37 19.66
CA ILE A 51 0.17 -5.96 19.96
C ILE A 51 0.37 -7.21 19.10
N ALA A 52 -0.65 -8.07 19.01
CA ALA A 52 -0.61 -9.26 18.16
C ALA A 52 -0.36 -8.92 16.69
N ILE A 53 -0.98 -7.85 16.16
CA ILE A 53 -0.77 -7.37 14.79
C ILE A 53 0.70 -6.96 14.58
N ILE A 54 1.30 -6.24 15.54
CA ILE A 54 2.71 -5.83 15.46
C ILE A 54 3.64 -7.05 15.42
N GLU A 55 3.41 -8.01 16.33
CA GLU A 55 4.20 -9.24 16.44
C GLU A 55 4.09 -10.09 15.17
N LEU A 56 2.88 -10.24 14.62
CA LEU A 56 2.65 -11.00 13.38
C LEU A 56 3.21 -10.32 12.15
N LYS A 57 3.08 -8.99 12.01
CA LYS A 57 3.73 -8.25 10.92
C LYS A 57 5.23 -8.48 10.91
N LYS A 58 5.87 -8.47 12.08
CA LYS A 58 7.31 -8.74 12.20
C LYS A 58 7.61 -10.19 11.85
N ALA A 59 6.81 -11.15 12.32
CA ALA A 59 6.99 -12.57 12.00
C ALA A 59 6.92 -12.84 10.48
N VAL A 60 5.91 -12.26 9.81
CA VAL A 60 5.69 -12.39 8.35
C VAL A 60 6.76 -11.65 7.54
N SER A 61 7.30 -10.55 8.06
CA SER A 61 8.39 -9.81 7.40
C SER A 61 9.69 -10.62 7.34
N ILE A 62 10.04 -11.29 8.44
CA ILE A 62 11.28 -12.08 8.53
C ILE A 62 11.14 -13.51 7.97
N ASN A 63 9.92 -14.03 7.90
CA ASN A 63 9.58 -15.31 7.29
C ASN A 63 8.34 -15.17 6.40
N PRO A 64 8.52 -14.74 5.13
CA PRO A 64 7.43 -14.49 4.20
C PRO A 64 6.56 -15.69 3.85
N ASP A 65 7.07 -16.91 4.05
CA ASP A 65 6.37 -18.17 3.74
C ASP A 65 5.70 -18.78 4.98
N PHE A 66 5.61 -18.02 6.08
CA PHE A 66 4.96 -18.49 7.30
C PHE A 66 3.43 -18.34 7.23
N HIS A 67 2.79 -19.21 6.45
CA HIS A 67 1.37 -19.10 6.11
C HIS A 67 0.43 -19.11 7.32
N GLU A 68 0.72 -19.87 8.37
CA GLU A 68 -0.05 -19.82 9.63
C GLU A 68 -0.01 -18.44 10.28
N ALA A 69 1.14 -17.76 10.27
CA ALA A 69 1.26 -16.40 10.80
C ALA A 69 0.51 -15.38 9.92
N ILE A 70 0.52 -15.57 8.60
CA ILE A 70 -0.23 -14.74 7.66
C ILE A 70 -1.74 -14.89 7.86
N ASN A 71 -2.23 -16.13 7.99
CA ASN A 71 -3.65 -16.39 8.28
C ASN A 71 -4.06 -15.79 9.63
N LEU A 72 -3.24 -15.94 10.67
CA LEU A 72 -3.53 -15.36 11.98
C LEU A 72 -3.55 -13.82 11.92
N LEU A 73 -2.66 -13.20 11.14
CA LEU A 73 -2.67 -11.76 10.92
C LEU A 73 -3.96 -11.30 10.22
N GLY A 74 -4.43 -12.08 9.24
CA GLY A 74 -5.73 -11.85 8.62
C GLY A 74 -6.88 -11.87 9.62
N LEU A 75 -6.89 -12.83 10.54
CA LEU A 75 -7.90 -12.91 11.61
C LEU A 75 -7.83 -11.72 12.58
N CYS A 76 -6.63 -11.25 12.94
CA CYS A 76 -6.49 -10.02 13.72
C CYS A 76 -7.09 -8.82 13.00
N TYR A 77 -6.90 -8.70 11.69
CA TYR A 77 -7.53 -7.62 10.94
C TYR A 77 -9.06 -7.75 10.87
N ILE A 78 -9.61 -8.96 10.91
CA ILE A 78 -11.06 -9.14 11.05
C ILE A 78 -11.55 -8.61 12.40
N SER A 79 -10.84 -8.89 13.50
CA SER A 79 -11.26 -8.44 14.83
C SER A 79 -11.18 -6.91 14.99
N THR A 80 -10.19 -6.26 14.35
CA THR A 80 -10.09 -4.80 14.29
C THR A 80 -10.96 -4.16 13.21
N LYS A 81 -11.76 -4.95 12.47
CA LYS A 81 -12.67 -4.53 11.38
C LYS A 81 -11.94 -3.95 10.15
N GLU A 82 -10.68 -4.28 9.97
CA GLU A 82 -9.84 -3.93 8.82
C GLU A 82 -9.96 -4.98 7.70
N TYR A 83 -11.18 -5.24 7.23
CA TYR A 83 -11.49 -6.36 6.33
C TYR A 83 -10.68 -6.39 5.02
N GLY A 84 -10.31 -5.23 4.45
CA GLY A 84 -9.50 -5.18 3.24
C GLY A 84 -8.09 -5.73 3.45
N LYS A 85 -7.48 -5.45 4.62
CA LYS A 85 -6.17 -6.00 4.99
C LYS A 85 -6.27 -7.50 5.31
N ALA A 86 -7.38 -7.91 5.93
CA ALA A 86 -7.64 -9.33 6.18
C ALA A 86 -7.69 -10.12 4.86
N GLU A 87 -8.45 -9.62 3.89
CA GLU A 87 -8.55 -10.22 2.55
C GLU A 87 -7.19 -10.34 1.85
N GLU A 88 -6.36 -9.29 1.92
CA GLU A 88 -5.01 -9.31 1.35
C GLU A 88 -4.17 -10.45 1.93
N MET A 89 -4.18 -10.62 3.26
CA MET A 89 -3.41 -11.69 3.91
C MET A 89 -3.87 -13.07 3.46
N PHE A 90 -5.18 -13.33 3.40
CA PHE A 90 -5.69 -14.63 2.98
C PHE A 90 -5.40 -14.90 1.49
N ARG A 91 -5.52 -13.91 0.61
CA ARG A 91 -5.18 -14.06 -0.81
C ARG A 91 -3.70 -14.39 -1.01
N ARG A 92 -2.82 -13.85 -0.16
CA ARG A 92 -1.39 -14.20 -0.18
C ARG A 92 -1.16 -15.67 0.12
N VAL A 93 -1.85 -16.23 1.13
CA VAL A 93 -1.76 -17.67 1.44
C VAL A 93 -2.33 -18.52 0.31
N ILE A 94 -3.49 -18.14 -0.26
CA ILE A 94 -4.11 -18.87 -1.39
C ILE A 94 -3.20 -18.90 -2.62
N SER A 95 -2.46 -17.82 -2.86
CA SER A 95 -1.56 -17.73 -4.02
C SER A 95 -0.27 -18.56 -3.84
N ALA A 96 0.14 -18.79 -2.60
CA ALA A 96 1.37 -19.51 -2.26
C ALA A 96 1.15 -21.01 -2.03
N GLU A 97 0.01 -21.42 -1.48
CA GLU A 97 -0.29 -22.81 -1.17
C GLU A 97 -1.29 -23.42 -2.16
N ASN A 98 -0.91 -24.57 -2.74
CA ASN A 98 -1.81 -25.38 -3.59
C ASN A 98 -3.08 -25.86 -2.84
N ASN A 99 -3.14 -25.79 -1.50
CA ASN A 99 -4.28 -26.22 -0.69
C ASN A 99 -4.53 -25.32 0.54
N ALA A 100 -4.82 -24.04 0.30
CA ALA A 100 -5.05 -23.02 1.33
C ALA A 100 -6.49 -23.03 1.92
N ILE A 101 -6.95 -24.15 2.49
CA ILE A 101 -8.36 -24.34 2.92
C ILE A 101 -8.84 -23.23 3.87
N LYS A 102 -8.10 -22.96 4.96
CA LYS A 102 -8.47 -21.94 5.95
C LYS A 102 -8.56 -20.54 5.34
N ALA A 103 -7.58 -20.17 4.51
CA ALA A 103 -7.57 -18.86 3.87
C ALA A 103 -8.76 -18.68 2.91
N MET A 104 -9.14 -19.73 2.18
CA MET A 104 -10.35 -19.72 1.34
C MET A 104 -11.64 -19.61 2.17
N GLU A 105 -11.73 -20.31 3.30
CA GLU A 105 -12.85 -20.19 4.24
C GLU A 105 -13.01 -18.76 4.77
N TYR A 106 -11.90 -18.12 5.16
CA TYR A 106 -11.93 -16.74 5.63
C TYR A 106 -12.31 -15.74 4.53
N ILE A 107 -11.86 -15.94 3.29
CA ILE A 107 -12.30 -15.13 2.13
C ILE A 107 -13.80 -15.30 1.88
N ASN A 108 -14.31 -16.53 1.88
CA ASN A 108 -15.74 -16.79 1.70
C ASN A 108 -16.57 -16.12 2.80
N PHE A 109 -16.08 -16.16 4.04
CA PHE A 109 -16.68 -15.44 5.16
C PHE A 109 -16.70 -13.92 4.92
N LEU A 110 -15.59 -13.33 4.46
CA LEU A 110 -15.50 -11.89 4.18
C LEU A 110 -16.41 -11.44 3.03
N GLU A 111 -16.52 -12.26 1.98
CA GLU A 111 -17.36 -11.99 0.81
C GLU A 111 -18.86 -12.23 1.09
N GLY A 112 -19.20 -12.80 2.25
CA GLY A 112 -20.58 -13.16 2.60
C GLY A 112 -21.16 -14.23 1.68
N LYS A 113 -20.29 -15.04 1.05
CA LYS A 113 -20.70 -16.20 0.27
C LYS A 113 -20.96 -17.33 1.26
N ASP A 114 -22.19 -17.84 1.25
CA ASP A 114 -22.55 -19.03 2.02
C ASP A 114 -21.53 -20.14 1.73
N THR A 115 -20.71 -20.49 2.71
CA THR A 115 -19.96 -21.74 2.68
C THR A 115 -20.98 -22.87 2.64
N PRO A 116 -20.84 -23.86 1.74
CA PRO A 116 -21.69 -25.03 1.77
C PRO A 116 -21.22 -25.93 2.91
N GLU A 117 -21.58 -25.59 4.15
CA GLU A 117 -21.58 -26.58 5.21
C GLU A 117 -22.95 -26.65 5.88
N ALA A 118 -23.47 -27.88 5.83
CA ALA A 118 -24.40 -28.48 6.76
C ALA A 118 -25.36 -27.52 7.49
N SER A 119 -26.60 -27.55 6.99
CA SER A 119 -27.84 -27.46 7.79
C SER A 119 -28.16 -26.14 8.52
N GLY A 120 -29.17 -25.45 7.98
CA GLY A 120 -30.34 -25.12 8.79
C GLY A 120 -30.59 -23.65 9.15
N LYS A 121 -31.47 -23.02 8.37
CA LYS A 121 -32.43 -21.97 8.78
C LYS A 121 -31.85 -20.67 9.36
N ASN A 122 -31.72 -19.64 8.50
CA ASN A 122 -32.66 -18.49 8.48
C ASN A 122 -32.17 -17.41 7.52
N LYS A 123 -32.93 -17.19 6.45
CA LYS A 123 -32.81 -16.04 5.56
C LYS A 123 -33.46 -14.83 6.23
N ALA A 124 -32.75 -13.71 6.34
CA ALA A 124 -33.19 -12.39 5.88
C ALA A 124 -32.28 -11.27 6.41
N ALA A 125 -32.19 -10.21 5.61
CA ALA A 125 -31.60 -8.91 5.92
C ALA A 125 -30.08 -8.80 5.82
N PHE A 126 -29.56 -8.54 4.62
CA PHE A 126 -28.68 -7.38 4.38
C PHE A 126 -28.67 -7.09 2.87
N ARG A 127 -29.77 -6.50 2.38
CA ARG A 127 -29.85 -5.91 1.04
C ARG A 127 -30.24 -4.44 1.19
N LYS A 128 -29.32 -3.57 0.75
CA LYS A 128 -29.46 -2.13 0.39
C LYS A 128 -29.38 -1.04 1.48
N LYS A 129 -28.42 -0.13 1.22
CA LYS A 129 -28.51 1.34 0.97
C LYS A 129 -27.95 2.33 2.02
N LYS A 130 -26.85 2.96 1.58
CA LYS A 130 -26.46 4.39 1.57
C LYS A 130 -27.44 5.45 2.15
N LYS A 131 -26.81 6.39 2.89
CA LYS A 131 -27.10 7.83 3.18
C LYS A 131 -27.74 8.24 4.53
N SER A 132 -26.92 8.97 5.31
CA SER A 132 -27.13 10.19 6.12
C SER A 132 -28.42 10.36 6.95
N GLN A 133 -28.26 10.63 8.25
CA GLN A 133 -28.43 11.95 8.91
C GLN A 133 -28.73 11.78 10.42
N ASP A 134 -28.29 12.77 11.20
CA ASP A 134 -28.38 12.94 12.66
C ASP A 134 -29.71 12.55 13.33
N ILE A 135 -29.62 12.15 14.62
CA ILE A 135 -30.34 12.69 15.80
C ILE A 135 -29.93 11.85 17.05
N ARG A 136 -29.50 12.53 18.12
CA ARG A 136 -29.49 12.07 19.54
C ARG A 136 -30.60 12.85 20.29
N PRO A 137 -30.93 12.60 21.58
CA PRO A 137 -30.88 11.38 22.44
C PRO A 137 -32.13 11.21 23.37
N SER A 138 -32.29 10.06 24.04
CA SER A 138 -32.97 9.91 25.36
C SER A 138 -32.64 8.50 25.93
N GLU A 139 -31.92 8.38 27.05
CA GLU A 139 -32.41 8.11 28.43
C GLU A 139 -33.20 6.78 28.56
N MET A 140 -32.95 5.84 29.48
CA MET A 140 -32.21 5.83 30.75
C MET A 140 -32.14 4.38 31.32
N LEU A 141 -31.17 4.17 32.22
CA LEU A 141 -31.16 3.23 33.37
C LEU A 141 -30.66 1.76 33.26
N GLN A 142 -29.50 1.58 33.91
CA GLN A 142 -29.18 0.63 34.99
C GLN A 142 -28.93 -0.85 34.66
N ASN A 143 -27.66 -1.24 34.72
CA ASN A 143 -27.15 -2.09 35.81
C ASN A 143 -25.60 -2.12 35.84
N ARG A 144 -25.00 -1.65 36.95
CA ARG A 144 -23.58 -1.83 37.30
C ARG A 144 -23.47 -2.88 38.40
N PRO A 145 -22.55 -3.86 38.33
CA PRO A 145 -22.04 -4.52 39.52
C PRO A 145 -21.02 -3.63 40.23
N LYS A 146 -21.12 -3.60 41.57
CA LYS A 146 -20.24 -2.89 42.49
C LYS A 146 -18.89 -3.62 42.58
N ALA A 147 -17.78 -2.91 42.41
CA ALA A 147 -16.45 -3.38 42.77
C ALA A 147 -15.88 -2.46 43.86
N ALA A 148 -15.34 -3.08 44.91
CA ALA A 148 -14.87 -2.49 46.14
C ALA A 148 -13.73 -1.47 45.88
N SER A 149 -13.86 -0.28 46.48
CA SER A 149 -12.86 0.78 46.38
C SER A 149 -11.74 0.58 47.41
N ASN A 150 -10.51 0.37 46.96
CA ASN A 150 -9.33 0.58 47.80
C ASN A 150 -9.02 2.08 47.87
N LYS A 151 -8.92 2.61 49.10
CA LYS A 151 -8.76 4.05 49.41
C LYS A 151 -7.38 4.62 49.04
N THR A 152 -6.43 3.78 48.66
CA THR A 152 -5.04 4.17 48.35
C THR A 152 -4.88 4.69 46.92
N ASP A 153 -5.64 4.15 45.96
CA ASP A 153 -5.55 4.52 44.53
C ASP A 153 -6.15 5.89 44.22
N ARG A 154 -7.21 6.29 44.93
CA ARG A 154 -7.85 7.61 44.76
C ARG A 154 -6.92 8.77 45.09
N LYS A 155 -6.02 8.62 46.06
CA LYS A 155 -5.06 9.69 46.41
C LYS A 155 -4.03 9.88 45.30
N ILE A 156 -3.62 8.80 44.64
CA ILE A 156 -2.66 8.82 43.53
C ILE A 156 -3.32 9.37 42.25
N GLU A 157 -4.59 9.04 41.98
CA GLU A 157 -5.35 9.64 40.87
C GLU A 157 -5.60 11.14 41.06
N ILE A 158 -6.00 11.58 42.27
CA ILE A 158 -6.21 13.00 42.57
C ILE A 158 -4.88 13.77 42.45
N LEU A 159 -3.74 13.17 42.84
CA LEU A 159 -2.42 13.78 42.66
C LEU A 159 -2.05 13.92 41.17
N LYS A 160 -2.36 12.92 40.34
CA LYS A 160 -2.13 12.96 38.88
C LYS A 160 -2.95 14.05 38.21
N TYR A 161 -4.24 14.16 38.54
CA TYR A 161 -5.08 15.23 38.00
C TYR A 161 -4.68 16.62 38.51
N ALA A 162 -4.23 16.73 39.77
CA ALA A 162 -3.71 17.98 40.32
C ALA A 162 -2.40 18.42 39.61
N ALA A 163 -1.51 17.48 39.29
CA ALA A 163 -0.28 17.77 38.55
C ALA A 163 -0.55 18.22 37.11
N VAL A 164 -1.51 17.58 36.41
CA VAL A 164 -1.94 17.98 35.06
C VAL A 164 -2.62 19.35 35.07
N PHE A 165 -3.43 19.64 36.09
CA PHE A 165 -4.07 20.94 36.27
C PHE A 165 -3.05 22.06 36.53
N LEU A 166 -2.04 21.81 37.38
CA LEU A 166 -0.96 22.77 37.64
C LEU A 166 -0.09 23.00 36.40
N ALA A 167 0.24 21.96 35.63
CA ALA A 167 0.94 22.11 34.35
C ALA A 167 0.13 22.94 33.35
N GLY A 168 -1.19 22.75 33.29
CA GLY A 168 -2.09 23.57 32.48
C GLY A 168 -2.12 25.04 32.90
N ILE A 169 -2.06 25.34 34.20
CA ILE A 169 -1.97 26.73 34.71
C ILE A 169 -0.65 27.38 34.30
N VAL A 170 0.47 26.65 34.38
CA VAL A 170 1.79 27.15 33.98
C VAL A 170 1.84 27.41 32.48
N ILE A 171 1.31 26.50 31.66
CA ILE A 171 1.21 26.67 30.20
C ILE A 171 0.30 27.86 29.85
N MET A 172 -0.84 28.04 30.53
CA MET A 172 -1.72 29.19 30.35
C MET A 172 -1.08 30.52 30.79
N ALA A 173 -0.24 30.51 31.83
CA ALA A 173 0.51 31.67 32.29
C ALA A 173 1.64 32.06 31.33
N ILE A 174 2.24 31.10 30.63
CA ILE A 174 3.29 31.31 29.62
C ILE A 174 2.70 31.83 28.31
N ILE A 175 1.49 31.39 27.93
CA ILE A 175 0.87 31.72 26.65
C ILE A 175 0.18 33.09 26.65
N ASN A 176 -0.19 33.66 27.81
CA ASN A 176 -0.95 34.92 27.87
C ASN A 176 -0.24 36.05 28.66
N PRO A 177 0.63 36.87 28.04
CA PRO A 177 1.32 37.95 28.74
C PRO A 177 0.48 39.24 28.92
N LEU A 178 -0.85 39.18 28.83
CA LEU A 178 -1.74 40.36 28.73
C LEU A 178 -2.70 40.61 29.91
N ILE A 179 -2.61 39.85 31.02
CA ILE A 179 -3.48 40.07 32.20
C ILE A 179 -2.70 40.49 33.46
N PHE A 180 -1.37 40.39 33.50
CA PHE A 180 -0.58 40.90 34.63
C PHE A 180 0.20 42.16 34.25
N ASP A 181 -0.53 43.27 34.25
CA ASP A 181 0.04 44.60 34.36
C ASP A 181 0.72 44.75 35.74
N LYS A 182 2.03 44.96 35.69
CA LYS A 182 2.86 45.73 36.61
C LYS A 182 2.30 46.00 38.03
N SER A 183 2.25 44.97 38.88
CA SER A 183 2.39 45.17 40.32
C SER A 183 3.42 44.19 40.86
N GLN A 184 4.46 44.75 41.47
CA GLN A 184 5.57 44.03 42.08
C GLN A 184 5.09 42.86 42.93
N GLY A 185 5.66 41.69 42.65
CA GLY A 185 5.40 40.46 43.37
C GLY A 185 6.18 39.34 42.71
N SER A 186 7.52 39.47 42.68
CA SER A 186 8.37 38.29 42.54
C SER A 186 7.91 37.30 43.60
N ILE A 187 7.47 36.10 43.21
CA ILE A 187 7.38 34.99 44.17
C ILE A 187 8.83 34.62 44.50
N SER A 188 9.43 35.40 45.39
CA SER A 188 10.64 35.05 46.09
C SER A 188 10.24 34.11 47.21
N VAL A 189 10.45 32.81 47.02
CA VAL A 189 10.48 31.88 48.15
C VAL A 189 11.81 32.16 48.87
N SER A 190 11.79 33.10 49.80
CA SER A 190 12.93 33.40 50.67
C SER A 190 12.98 32.37 51.80
N SER A 191 13.52 31.19 51.51
CA SER A 191 14.18 30.38 52.52
C SER A 191 15.68 30.65 52.41
N SER A 192 16.29 31.15 53.48
CA SER A 192 17.73 31.42 53.61
C SER A 192 18.60 30.16 53.54
N ASP A 193 17.99 28.99 53.35
CA ASP A 193 18.64 27.69 53.36
C ASP A 193 19.08 27.36 51.92
N GLU A 194 20.36 27.58 51.63
CA GLU A 194 20.99 27.20 50.35
C GLU A 194 20.73 25.72 50.00
N GLU A 195 20.58 24.85 51.00
CA GLU A 195 20.22 23.44 50.82
C GLU A 195 18.83 23.25 50.20
N ILE A 196 17.84 24.05 50.58
CA ILE A 196 16.48 23.92 50.05
C ILE A 196 16.43 24.38 48.59
N GLN A 197 17.15 25.46 48.26
CA GLN A 197 17.28 25.92 46.87
C GLN A 197 18.03 24.91 46.00
N ALA A 198 19.10 24.30 46.52
CA ALA A 198 19.82 23.24 45.81
C ALA A 198 18.94 22.00 45.57
N GLN A 199 18.12 21.60 46.54
CA GLN A 199 17.18 20.48 46.38
C GLN A 199 16.09 20.78 45.35
N ILE A 200 15.55 22.00 45.34
CA ILE A 200 14.57 22.44 44.35
C ILE A 200 15.20 22.43 42.95
N GLN A 201 16.40 22.99 42.79
CA GLN A 201 17.07 23.03 41.49
C GLN A 201 17.40 21.61 40.99
N ASN A 202 17.89 20.72 41.85
CA ASN A 202 18.12 19.32 41.51
C ASN A 202 16.83 18.60 41.09
N ALA A 203 15.71 18.88 41.77
CA ALA A 203 14.41 18.31 41.39
C ALA A 203 13.93 18.85 40.03
N VAL A 204 14.12 20.15 39.77
CA VAL A 204 13.79 20.78 38.48
C VAL A 204 14.65 20.20 37.36
N ASP A 205 15.95 20.05 37.58
CA ASP A 205 16.88 19.51 36.58
C ASP A 205 16.62 18.03 36.31
N ALA A 206 16.27 17.25 37.34
CA ALA A 206 15.87 15.85 37.19
C ALA A 206 14.58 15.70 36.35
N VAL A 207 13.57 16.53 36.64
CA VAL A 207 12.31 16.54 35.87
C VAL A 207 12.57 17.00 34.44
N LYS A 208 13.35 18.05 34.24
CA LYS A 208 13.71 18.56 32.91
C LYS A 208 14.39 17.47 32.08
N LYS A 209 15.37 16.78 32.67
CA LYS A 209 16.07 15.67 32.02
C LYS A 209 15.12 14.53 31.64
N GLU A 210 14.18 14.17 32.51
CA GLU A 210 13.17 13.14 32.22
C GLU A 210 12.27 13.53 31.03
N TYR A 211 11.91 14.82 30.91
CA TYR A 211 11.13 15.32 29.77
C TYR A 211 11.96 15.39 28.48
N GLU A 212 13.23 15.77 28.56
CA GLU A 212 14.15 15.76 27.41
C GLU A 212 14.38 14.33 26.89
N ASP A 213 14.59 13.36 27.78
CA ASP A 213 14.73 11.95 27.43
C ASP A 213 13.44 11.40 26.76
N LYS A 214 12.26 11.77 27.28
CA LYS A 214 10.97 11.41 26.68
C LYS A 214 10.73 12.07 25.32
N LEU A 215 11.17 13.31 25.14
CA LEU A 215 11.05 14.02 23.86
C LEU A 215 11.90 13.32 22.80
N ASN A 216 13.16 13.00 23.14
CA ASN A 216 14.07 12.28 22.25
C ASN A 216 13.54 10.88 21.89
N ASP A 217 13.02 10.13 22.87
CA ASP A 217 12.40 8.81 22.64
C ASP A 217 11.15 8.90 21.73
N LEU A 218 10.35 9.96 21.88
CA LEU A 218 9.18 10.20 21.03
C LEU A 218 9.58 10.57 19.59
N GLU A 219 10.61 11.40 19.42
CA GLU A 219 11.15 11.78 18.12
C GLU A 219 11.76 10.58 17.39
N GLU A 220 12.54 9.74 18.09
CA GLU A 220 13.11 8.51 17.54
C GLU A 220 12.01 7.54 17.09
N LYS A 221 10.97 7.36 17.92
CA LYS A 221 9.80 6.52 17.57
C LYS A 221 9.03 7.09 16.39
N SER A 222 8.86 8.41 16.29
CA SER A 222 8.18 9.05 15.17
C SER A 222 8.94 8.82 13.86
N ALA A 223 10.26 9.01 13.86
CA ALA A 223 11.11 8.75 12.69
C ALA A 223 11.06 7.27 12.27
N LEU A 224 11.07 6.35 13.22
CA LEU A 224 10.93 4.91 12.96
C LEU A 224 9.54 4.57 12.38
N LEU A 225 8.48 5.21 12.87
CA LEU A 225 7.11 5.04 12.36
C LEU A 225 7.00 5.54 10.92
N GLU A 226 7.61 6.68 10.60
CA GLU A 226 7.62 7.27 9.26
C GLU A 226 8.39 6.39 8.26
N ASP A 227 9.59 5.91 8.62
CA ASP A 227 10.37 4.95 7.83
C ASP A 227 9.62 3.63 7.59
N ASN A 228 8.92 3.11 8.61
CA ASN A 228 8.08 1.92 8.47
C ASN A 228 6.85 2.16 7.57
N LEU A 229 6.27 3.36 7.61
CA LEU A 229 5.14 3.75 6.78
C LEU A 229 5.59 3.82 5.30
N ASP A 230 6.75 4.41 5.03
CA ASP A 230 7.32 4.46 3.69
C ASP A 230 7.65 3.06 3.17
N LYS A 231 8.28 2.20 3.96
CA LYS A 231 8.53 0.80 3.59
C LYS A 231 7.24 0.04 3.30
N ALA A 232 6.20 0.25 4.12
CA ALA A 232 4.89 -0.35 3.91
C ALA A 232 4.22 0.17 2.61
N ASN A 233 4.30 1.47 2.33
CA ASN A 233 3.76 2.06 1.10
C ASN A 233 4.46 1.53 -0.15
N HIS A 234 5.79 1.41 -0.13
CA HIS A 234 6.55 0.79 -1.21
C HIS A 234 6.12 -0.66 -1.45
N SER A 235 5.84 -1.42 -0.37
CA SER A 235 5.32 -2.78 -0.51
C SER A 235 3.93 -2.81 -1.15
N ILE A 236 3.03 -1.91 -0.77
CA ILE A 236 1.67 -1.80 -1.35
C ILE A 236 1.73 -1.46 -2.84
N GLU A 237 2.60 -0.52 -3.23
CA GLU A 237 2.76 -0.13 -4.64
C GLU A 237 3.31 -1.28 -5.49
N TYR A 238 4.27 -2.04 -4.96
CA TYR A 238 4.77 -3.25 -5.60
C TYR A 238 3.65 -4.29 -5.82
N TYR A 239 2.81 -4.57 -4.82
CA TYR A 239 1.68 -5.50 -4.96
C TYR A 239 0.59 -5.01 -5.92
N LYS A 240 0.34 -3.70 -6.00
CA LYS A 240 -0.54 -3.12 -7.02
C LYS A 240 0.01 -3.39 -8.43
N ASN A 241 1.31 -3.20 -8.61
CA ASN A 241 1.98 -3.48 -9.90
C ASN A 241 1.91 -4.97 -10.27
N LEU A 242 1.96 -5.88 -9.30
CA LEU A 242 1.71 -7.31 -9.53
C LEU A 242 0.28 -7.61 -9.95
N THR A 243 -0.70 -6.93 -9.33
CA THR A 243 -2.11 -7.06 -9.73
C THR A 243 -2.31 -6.61 -11.18
N ASN A 244 -1.62 -5.55 -11.61
CA ASN A 244 -1.66 -5.08 -12.98
C ASN A 244 -1.13 -6.12 -13.98
N LEU A 245 -0.16 -6.96 -13.61
CA LEU A 245 0.30 -8.07 -14.48
C LEU A 245 -0.82 -9.08 -14.78
N PHE A 246 -1.67 -9.40 -13.79
CA PHE A 246 -2.83 -10.28 -14.01
C PHE A 246 -3.90 -9.62 -14.89
N GLU A 247 -4.10 -8.31 -14.76
CA GLU A 247 -5.01 -7.57 -15.63
C GLU A 247 -4.50 -7.53 -17.08
N ILE A 248 -3.20 -7.34 -17.29
CA ILE A 248 -2.55 -7.43 -18.61
C ILE A 248 -2.80 -8.79 -19.25
N GLU A 249 -2.66 -9.90 -18.51
CA GLU A 249 -2.96 -11.24 -19.02
C GLU A 249 -4.42 -11.41 -19.44
N LYS A 250 -5.35 -10.87 -18.65
CA LYS A 250 -6.78 -10.92 -18.95
C LYS A 250 -7.11 -10.12 -20.21
N LEU A 251 -6.54 -8.92 -20.35
CA LEU A 251 -6.69 -8.09 -21.54
C LEU A 251 -6.12 -8.78 -22.77
N ALA A 252 -4.91 -9.34 -22.67
CA ALA A 252 -4.27 -10.09 -23.75
C ALA A 252 -5.09 -11.33 -24.16
N SER A 253 -5.65 -12.06 -23.18
CA SER A 253 -6.54 -13.21 -23.42
C SER A 253 -7.83 -12.81 -24.13
N SER A 254 -8.31 -11.59 -23.86
CA SER A 254 -9.47 -10.99 -24.52
C SER A 254 -9.12 -10.33 -25.87
N LYS A 255 -7.85 -10.46 -26.31
CA LYS A 255 -7.27 -9.83 -27.51
C LYS A 255 -7.29 -8.29 -27.49
N GLU A 256 -7.40 -7.69 -26.32
CA GLU A 256 -7.34 -6.23 -26.13
C GLU A 256 -5.87 -5.79 -25.99
N TYR A 257 -5.07 -6.02 -27.04
CA TYR A 257 -3.61 -5.87 -26.98
C TYR A 257 -3.16 -4.43 -26.75
N GLU A 258 -3.88 -3.44 -27.29
CA GLU A 258 -3.54 -2.02 -27.12
C GLU A 258 -3.59 -1.61 -25.63
N LYS A 259 -4.66 -1.98 -24.92
CA LYS A 259 -4.81 -1.69 -23.48
C LYS A 259 -3.75 -2.41 -22.65
N ALA A 260 -3.48 -3.67 -23.00
CA ALA A 260 -2.45 -4.46 -22.34
C ALA A 260 -1.04 -3.83 -22.54
N ALA A 261 -0.74 -3.35 -23.74
CA ALA A 261 0.52 -2.67 -24.05
C ALA A 261 0.65 -1.32 -23.33
N ASP A 262 -0.43 -0.54 -23.22
CA ASP A 262 -0.44 0.70 -22.43
C ASP A 262 -0.07 0.44 -20.97
N MET A 263 -0.64 -0.60 -20.35
CA MET A 263 -0.29 -0.99 -18.98
C MET A 263 1.15 -1.49 -18.86
N LEU A 264 1.63 -2.28 -19.82
CA LEU A 264 3.01 -2.79 -19.84
C LEU A 264 4.05 -1.66 -19.91
N ILE A 265 3.79 -0.61 -20.68
CA ILE A 265 4.68 0.56 -20.74
C ILE A 265 4.75 1.26 -19.39
N LEU A 266 3.61 1.44 -18.72
CA LEU A 266 3.57 2.07 -17.39
C LEU A 266 4.34 1.27 -16.35
N LEU A 267 4.38 -0.06 -16.49
CA LEU A 267 5.09 -0.95 -15.59
C LEU A 267 6.58 -1.11 -15.91
N LYS A 268 7.08 -0.60 -17.05
CA LYS A 268 8.49 -0.71 -17.44
C LYS A 268 9.50 -0.18 -16.39
N PRO A 269 9.23 0.92 -15.66
CA PRO A 269 10.14 1.40 -14.62
C PRO A 269 10.14 0.54 -13.34
N VAL A 270 9.18 -0.38 -13.18
CA VAL A 270 9.04 -1.21 -11.99
C VAL A 270 10.13 -2.27 -11.99
N ALA A 271 10.93 -2.29 -10.91
CA ALA A 271 12.00 -3.25 -10.72
C ALA A 271 11.45 -4.60 -10.24
N PHE A 272 10.73 -5.32 -11.12
CA PHE A 272 10.35 -6.70 -10.86
C PHE A 272 11.60 -7.57 -10.67
N GLN A 273 11.49 -8.56 -9.78
CA GLN A 273 12.54 -9.56 -9.55
C GLN A 273 12.02 -10.96 -9.82
N GLY A 274 12.91 -11.96 -9.87
CA GLY A 274 12.54 -13.37 -9.96
C GLY A 274 11.50 -13.70 -11.04
N ALA A 275 10.49 -14.48 -10.65
CA ALA A 275 9.43 -14.97 -11.53
C ALA A 275 8.53 -13.85 -12.05
N GLU A 276 8.34 -12.77 -11.29
CA GLU A 276 7.54 -11.62 -11.67
C GLU A 276 8.18 -10.87 -12.84
N LYS A 277 9.50 -10.75 -12.82
CA LYS A 277 10.26 -10.16 -13.92
C LYS A 277 10.17 -11.01 -15.18
N GLU A 278 10.39 -12.32 -15.05
CA GLU A 278 10.27 -13.25 -16.18
C GLU A 278 8.87 -13.18 -16.80
N LYS A 279 7.84 -13.10 -15.97
CA LYS A 279 6.45 -12.93 -16.40
C LYS A 279 6.25 -11.60 -17.13
N PHE A 280 6.70 -10.48 -16.56
CA PHE A 280 6.61 -9.17 -17.21
C PHE A 280 7.32 -9.17 -18.56
N ASP A 281 8.55 -9.68 -18.61
CA ASP A 281 9.36 -9.75 -19.84
C ASP A 281 8.66 -10.61 -20.90
N ALA A 282 8.10 -11.77 -20.52
CA ALA A 282 7.35 -12.63 -21.43
C ALA A 282 6.09 -11.94 -21.98
N LEU A 283 5.31 -11.29 -21.12
CA LEU A 283 4.13 -10.52 -21.53
C LEU A 283 4.51 -9.36 -22.45
N PHE A 284 5.58 -8.63 -22.11
CA PHE A 284 6.10 -7.53 -22.90
C PHE A 284 6.53 -8.00 -24.30
N GLN A 285 7.24 -9.13 -24.39
CA GLN A 285 7.68 -9.70 -25.66
C GLN A 285 6.53 -10.21 -26.54
N ASP A 286 5.49 -10.79 -25.94
CA ASP A 286 4.35 -11.34 -26.69
C ASP A 286 3.35 -10.26 -27.13
N ILE A 287 3.04 -9.30 -26.26
CA ILE A 287 1.91 -8.36 -26.44
C ILE A 287 2.31 -7.15 -27.28
N MET A 288 3.47 -6.57 -27.03
CA MET A 288 3.91 -5.32 -27.69
C MET A 288 3.89 -5.40 -29.23
N PRO A 289 4.46 -6.42 -29.89
CA PRO A 289 4.38 -6.51 -31.36
C PRO A 289 2.95 -6.76 -31.89
N LYS A 290 2.07 -7.41 -31.11
CA LYS A 290 0.65 -7.59 -31.48
C LYS A 290 -0.11 -6.27 -31.40
N ALA A 291 0.09 -5.52 -30.32
CA ALA A 291 -0.47 -4.19 -30.12
C ALA A 291 0.00 -3.22 -31.20
N ALA A 292 1.29 -3.24 -31.56
CA ALA A 292 1.84 -2.43 -32.64
C ALA A 292 1.12 -2.67 -33.97
N ARG A 293 0.87 -3.94 -34.32
CA ARG A 293 0.18 -4.32 -35.56
C ARG A 293 -1.29 -3.90 -35.56
N GLU A 294 -1.98 -4.06 -34.43
CA GLU A 294 -3.37 -3.64 -34.27
C GLU A 294 -3.52 -2.12 -34.39
N ALA A 295 -2.70 -1.37 -33.63
CA ALA A 295 -2.66 0.08 -33.69
C ALA A 295 -2.29 0.57 -35.11
N TYR A 296 -1.32 -0.06 -35.78
CA TYR A 296 -0.99 0.28 -37.16
C TYR A 296 -2.20 0.15 -38.11
N ASN A 297 -2.91 -0.99 -38.05
CA ASN A 297 -4.08 -1.23 -38.88
C ASN A 297 -5.20 -0.22 -38.61
N GLN A 298 -5.44 0.10 -37.32
CA GLN A 298 -6.42 1.11 -36.91
C GLN A 298 -6.02 2.51 -37.37
N GLY A 299 -4.75 2.89 -37.20
CA GLY A 299 -4.22 4.18 -37.62
C GLY A 299 -4.34 4.39 -39.13
N VAL A 300 -3.99 3.39 -39.94
CA VAL A 300 -4.17 3.44 -41.39
C VAL A 300 -5.65 3.53 -41.78
N LYS A 301 -6.54 2.85 -41.05
CA LYS A 301 -7.99 2.96 -41.27
C LYS A 301 -8.50 4.37 -40.99
N LEU A 302 -8.09 4.98 -39.88
CA LEU A 302 -8.44 6.35 -39.51
C LEU A 302 -7.89 7.36 -40.51
N PHE A 303 -6.66 7.16 -40.99
CA PHE A 303 -6.05 8.00 -42.03
C PHE A 303 -6.89 8.00 -43.31
N LYS A 304 -7.34 6.81 -43.76
CA LYS A 304 -8.23 6.68 -44.93
C LYS A 304 -9.60 7.33 -44.75
N GLN A 305 -10.01 7.57 -43.51
CA GLN A 305 -11.24 8.28 -43.15
C GLN A 305 -11.00 9.80 -42.99
N GLU A 306 -9.82 10.31 -43.37
CA GLU A 306 -9.41 11.70 -43.24
C GLU A 306 -9.37 12.21 -41.78
N LYS A 307 -9.36 11.28 -40.82
CA LYS A 307 -9.25 11.57 -39.39
C LYS A 307 -7.78 11.64 -39.00
N PHE A 308 -7.07 12.62 -39.55
CA PHE A 308 -5.60 12.68 -39.48
C PHE A 308 -5.06 12.83 -38.05
N GLN A 309 -5.76 13.58 -37.20
CA GLN A 309 -5.36 13.74 -35.79
C GLN A 309 -5.49 12.41 -35.02
N GLU A 310 -6.63 11.71 -35.14
CA GLU A 310 -6.81 10.38 -34.51
C GLU A 310 -5.81 9.37 -35.09
N ALA A 311 -5.55 9.41 -36.40
CA ALA A 311 -4.58 8.54 -37.06
C ALA A 311 -3.16 8.77 -36.53
N LYS A 312 -2.72 10.02 -36.40
CA LYS A 312 -1.42 10.40 -35.82
C LYS A 312 -1.26 9.83 -34.41
N ASP A 313 -2.27 9.97 -33.56
CA ASP A 313 -2.19 9.56 -32.17
C ASP A 313 -2.06 8.02 -32.06
N ILE A 314 -2.86 7.29 -32.82
CA ILE A 314 -2.80 5.82 -32.86
C ILE A 314 -1.51 5.31 -33.53
N LEU A 315 -1.02 5.95 -34.59
CA LEU A 315 0.25 5.57 -35.23
C LEU A 315 1.46 5.90 -34.36
N SER A 316 1.37 6.93 -33.52
CA SER A 316 2.39 7.23 -32.51
C SER A 316 2.45 6.14 -31.45
N LYS A 317 1.29 5.65 -30.98
CA LYS A 317 1.21 4.45 -30.14
C LYS A 317 1.82 3.22 -30.83
N ALA A 318 1.46 2.97 -32.10
CA ALA A 318 2.00 1.86 -32.87
C ALA A 318 3.53 1.90 -32.97
N LYS A 319 4.13 3.10 -33.14
CA LYS A 319 5.59 3.31 -33.12
C LYS A 319 6.17 2.92 -31.76
N ILE A 320 5.56 3.38 -30.66
CA ILE A 320 6.02 3.08 -29.30
C ILE A 320 5.96 1.56 -29.04
N TYR A 321 4.86 0.91 -29.41
CA TYR A 321 4.70 -0.53 -29.23
C TYR A 321 5.67 -1.37 -30.07
N GLY A 322 5.95 -0.91 -31.29
CA GLY A 322 6.76 -1.65 -32.26
C GLY A 322 8.28 -1.47 -32.12
N THR A 323 8.72 -0.41 -31.44
CA THR A 323 10.15 -0.10 -31.31
C THR A 323 10.88 -1.21 -30.55
N GLY A 324 11.96 -1.74 -31.15
CA GLY A 324 12.77 -2.82 -30.57
C GLY A 324 12.27 -4.23 -30.88
N PHE A 325 11.20 -4.39 -31.67
CA PHE A 325 10.67 -5.70 -32.04
C PHE A 325 10.92 -6.03 -33.51
N THR A 326 11.22 -7.31 -33.77
CA THR A 326 11.34 -7.83 -35.14
C THR A 326 9.96 -8.26 -35.67
N GLY A 327 9.76 -8.21 -36.99
CA GLY A 327 8.50 -8.62 -37.62
C GLY A 327 7.33 -7.62 -37.46
N VAL A 328 7.62 -6.41 -36.98
CA VAL A 328 6.71 -5.26 -37.01
C VAL A 328 7.04 -4.41 -38.23
N ASN A 329 6.02 -3.96 -38.95
CA ASN A 329 6.14 -3.13 -40.16
C ASN A 329 6.50 -1.67 -39.81
N MET A 330 7.67 -1.47 -39.18
CA MET A 330 8.07 -0.18 -38.59
C MET A 330 8.22 0.92 -39.63
N ASP A 331 8.79 0.63 -40.80
CA ASP A 331 8.86 1.53 -41.93
C ASP A 331 7.46 2.00 -42.39
N GLY A 332 6.50 1.07 -42.47
CA GLY A 332 5.11 1.39 -42.76
C GLY A 332 4.45 2.25 -41.68
N ILE A 333 4.69 1.96 -40.40
CA ILE A 333 4.17 2.77 -39.27
C ILE A 333 4.71 4.20 -39.36
N LEU A 334 6.02 4.36 -39.45
CA LEU A 334 6.69 5.66 -39.52
C LEU A 334 6.26 6.45 -40.76
N TYR A 335 6.15 5.81 -41.91
CA TYR A 335 5.68 6.45 -43.14
C TYR A 335 4.25 6.99 -43.00
N ASN A 336 3.32 6.18 -42.48
CA ASN A 336 1.92 6.62 -42.31
C ASN A 336 1.79 7.68 -41.20
N LEU A 337 2.65 7.63 -40.18
CA LEU A 337 2.72 8.65 -39.15
C LEU A 337 3.21 9.98 -39.74
N ALA A 338 4.29 9.96 -40.53
CA ALA A 338 4.80 11.13 -41.25
C ALA A 338 3.76 11.72 -42.20
N LYS A 339 3.02 10.87 -42.93
CA LYS A 339 1.87 11.31 -43.73
C LYS A 339 0.79 11.98 -42.88
N SER A 340 0.46 11.43 -41.71
CA SER A 340 -0.52 12.05 -40.81
C SER A 340 -0.06 13.44 -40.33
N TYR A 341 1.22 13.61 -40.01
CA TYR A 341 1.79 14.94 -39.70
C TYR A 341 1.68 15.91 -40.88
N MET A 342 2.00 15.45 -42.09
CA MET A 342 1.93 16.27 -43.30
C MET A 342 0.50 16.77 -43.60
N GLU A 343 -0.50 15.90 -43.49
CA GLU A 343 -1.92 16.29 -43.69
C GLU A 343 -2.43 17.25 -42.60
N LEU A 344 -1.77 17.28 -41.44
CA LEU A 344 -2.02 18.23 -40.36
C LEU A 344 -1.17 19.51 -40.47
N GLU A 345 -0.44 19.68 -41.58
CA GLU A 345 0.48 20.79 -41.85
C GLU A 345 1.64 20.92 -40.85
N ASP A 346 1.90 19.87 -40.07
CA ASP A 346 3.05 19.78 -39.17
C ASP A 346 4.28 19.27 -39.95
N TYR A 347 4.75 20.11 -40.86
CA TYR A 347 5.81 19.76 -41.81
C TYR A 347 7.14 19.43 -41.14
N THR A 348 7.44 20.06 -40.01
CA THR A 348 8.67 19.81 -39.25
C THR A 348 8.72 18.35 -38.77
N ASN A 349 7.65 17.88 -38.11
CA ASN A 349 7.57 16.50 -37.63
C ASN A 349 7.39 15.51 -38.79
N ALA A 350 6.71 15.91 -39.87
CA ALA A 350 6.59 15.09 -41.08
C ALA A 350 7.95 14.81 -41.71
N ILE A 351 8.75 15.85 -41.99
CA ILE A 351 10.09 15.72 -42.57
C ILE A 351 11.00 14.90 -41.65
N SER A 352 11.01 15.22 -40.35
CA SER A 352 11.80 14.46 -39.37
C SER A 352 11.45 12.97 -39.37
N THR A 353 10.16 12.63 -39.37
CA THR A 353 9.71 11.23 -39.35
C THR A 353 9.97 10.54 -40.70
N PHE A 354 9.83 11.24 -41.83
CA PHE A 354 10.20 10.70 -43.15
C PHE A 354 11.70 10.41 -43.25
N ASN A 355 12.56 11.26 -42.67
CA ASN A 355 13.99 11.01 -42.57
C ASN A 355 14.29 9.76 -41.74
N SER A 356 13.61 9.54 -40.61
CA SER A 356 13.74 8.29 -39.85
C SER A 356 13.43 7.05 -40.70
N VAL A 357 12.42 7.09 -41.59
CA VAL A 357 12.16 5.99 -42.53
C VAL A 357 13.35 5.75 -43.46
N ILE A 358 13.97 6.81 -43.97
CA ILE A 358 15.08 6.73 -44.92
C ILE A 358 16.35 6.20 -44.24
N GLU A 359 16.62 6.65 -43.03
CA GLU A 359 17.81 6.31 -42.26
C GLU A 359 17.74 4.89 -41.68
N GLU A 360 16.60 4.53 -41.08
CA GLU A 360 16.43 3.24 -40.42
C GLU A 360 16.07 2.12 -41.42
N PHE A 361 15.41 2.45 -42.54
CA PHE A 361 14.91 1.48 -43.53
C PHE A 361 15.25 1.86 -44.99
N PRO A 362 16.53 2.07 -45.34
CA PRO A 362 16.94 2.64 -46.63
C PRO A 362 16.53 1.80 -47.85
N GLY A 363 16.36 0.49 -47.69
CA GLY A 363 15.93 -0.44 -48.74
C GLY A 363 14.41 -0.56 -48.90
N SER A 364 13.62 0.05 -48.03
CA SER A 364 12.16 0.00 -48.12
C SER A 364 11.63 0.86 -49.26
N SER A 365 10.53 0.41 -49.89
CA SER A 365 9.79 1.25 -50.84
C SER A 365 9.31 2.55 -50.18
N TYR A 366 9.01 2.51 -48.88
CA TYR A 366 8.61 3.70 -48.12
C TYR A 366 9.72 4.74 -48.03
N ALA A 367 11.01 4.35 -47.97
CA ALA A 367 12.12 5.32 -47.97
C ALA A 367 12.16 6.13 -49.28
N ASN A 368 11.92 5.49 -50.43
CA ASN A 368 11.82 6.21 -51.71
C ASN A 368 10.64 7.17 -51.73
N TYR A 369 9.48 6.76 -51.22
CA TYR A 369 8.30 7.63 -51.12
C TYR A 369 8.54 8.80 -50.16
N SER A 370 9.21 8.56 -49.03
CA SER A 370 9.59 9.59 -48.06
C SER A 370 10.45 10.69 -48.70
N ARG A 371 11.47 10.34 -49.51
CA ARG A 371 12.30 11.33 -50.20
C ARG A 371 11.48 12.25 -51.12
N ASN A 372 10.54 11.66 -51.86
CA ASN A 372 9.65 12.42 -52.74
C ASN A 372 8.74 13.37 -51.96
N TRP A 373 8.20 12.92 -50.82
CA TRP A 373 7.34 13.76 -49.97
C TRP A 373 8.12 14.92 -49.32
N ILE A 374 9.35 14.68 -48.87
CA ILE A 374 10.21 15.74 -48.33
C ILE A 374 10.45 16.82 -49.40
N ALA A 375 10.90 16.42 -50.60
CA ALA A 375 11.13 17.37 -51.69
C ALA A 375 9.87 18.16 -52.07
N PHE A 376 8.69 17.51 -52.01
CA PHE A 376 7.41 18.17 -52.24
C PHE A 376 7.09 19.21 -51.17
N ILE A 377 7.28 18.89 -49.88
CA ILE A 377 7.05 19.83 -48.78
C ILE A 377 8.00 21.03 -48.89
N GLU A 378 9.29 20.79 -49.13
CA GLU A 378 10.30 21.84 -49.29
C GLU A 378 10.02 22.76 -50.48
N SER A 379 9.44 22.23 -51.57
CA SER A 379 9.08 23.05 -52.74
C SER A 379 7.90 24.01 -52.50
N LYS A 380 7.15 23.82 -51.40
CA LYS A 380 5.98 24.63 -51.05
C LYS A 380 6.25 25.68 -49.98
N GLN A 381 7.43 25.63 -49.35
CA GLN A 381 7.92 26.63 -48.40
C GLN A 381 8.79 27.64 -49.15
#